data_AF-A0A1I6IKB2-F1
#
_entry.id   AF-A0A1I6IKB2-F1
#
_cell.length_a   1.000
_cell.length_b   1.000
_cell.length_c   1.000
_cell.angle_alpha   90.00
_cell.angle_beta   90.00
_cell.angle_gamma   90.00
#
_symmetry.space_group_name_H-M   'P 1'
#
loop_
_entity.id
_entity.type
_entity.pdbx_description
1 polymer ?
#
loop_
_entity_poly.entity_id
_entity_poly.type
_entity_poly.pdbx_seq_one_letter_code
_entity_poly.pdbx_strand_id
1 'polypeptide(L)'
;MTTNDAYDRAMLAIWSGTAATPEQVSAVRSLRDDVRELAEDLAVGARTELPEAPVEWCSPAGTAYAEVLVGLRETLGSIAAELVRAEGGLSSCAHALQTRVDDLDAALAMRPAS
;
A
#
# COMPACT_ATOMS: atom_id res chain seq x y z
N MET A 1 -21.68 13.83 -23.88
CA MET A 1 -20.50 13.07 -24.38
C MET A 1 -21.03 11.95 -25.24
N THR A 2 -20.64 11.91 -26.50
CA THR A 2 -21.11 10.88 -27.44
C THR A 2 -20.25 9.62 -27.28
N THR A 3 -20.79 8.46 -27.65
CA THR A 3 -20.10 7.17 -27.58
C THR A 3 -18.76 7.16 -28.35
N ASN A 4 -18.67 7.96 -29.42
CA ASN A 4 -17.44 8.16 -30.20
C ASN A 4 -16.32 8.83 -29.39
N ASP A 5 -16.64 9.82 -28.56
CA ASP A 5 -15.64 10.57 -27.77
C ASP A 5 -14.94 9.69 -26.70
N ALA A 6 -15.61 8.63 -26.24
CA ALA A 6 -15.02 7.70 -25.28
C ALA A 6 -14.05 6.74 -25.96
N TYR A 7 -14.45 6.18 -27.10
CA TYR A 7 -13.63 5.29 -27.91
C TYR A 7 -12.35 5.99 -28.40
N ASP A 8 -12.48 7.20 -28.96
CA ASP A 8 -11.34 7.97 -29.48
C ASP A 8 -10.32 8.31 -28.39
N ARG A 9 -10.79 8.64 -27.18
CA ARG A 9 -9.90 8.88 -26.02
C ARG A 9 -9.21 7.61 -25.54
N ALA A 10 -9.90 6.47 -25.54
CA ALA A 10 -9.29 5.18 -25.19
C ALA A 10 -8.20 4.80 -26.21
N MET A 11 -8.50 4.91 -27.51
CA MET A 11 -7.53 4.68 -28.58
C MET A 11 -6.32 5.60 -28.50
N LEU A 12 -6.54 6.90 -28.23
CA LEU A 12 -5.46 7.85 -28.03
C LEU A 12 -4.56 7.43 -26.86
N ALA A 13 -5.14 7.06 -25.71
CA ALA A 13 -4.40 6.64 -24.53
C ALA A 13 -3.54 5.38 -24.79
N ILE A 14 -4.05 4.44 -25.59
CA ILE A 14 -3.31 3.25 -26.00
C ILE A 14 -2.14 3.64 -26.90
N TRP A 15 -2.37 4.46 -27.93
CA TRP A 15 -1.32 4.87 -28.86
C TRP A 15 -0.26 5.77 -28.22
N SER A 16 -0.62 6.60 -27.24
CA SER A 16 0.33 7.40 -26.48
C SER A 16 1.04 6.62 -25.37
N GLY A 17 0.68 5.36 -25.13
CA GLY A 17 1.25 4.54 -24.06
C GLY A 17 0.89 5.03 -22.65
N THR A 18 -0.21 5.78 -22.51
CA THR A 18 -0.69 6.34 -21.23
C THR A 18 -1.89 5.60 -20.67
N ALA A 19 -2.38 4.56 -21.36
CA ALA A 19 -3.44 3.70 -20.87
C ALA A 19 -2.99 2.96 -19.60
N ALA A 20 -3.87 2.90 -18.60
CA ALA A 20 -3.68 2.03 -17.45
C ALA A 20 -3.73 0.58 -17.93
N THR A 21 -2.89 -0.30 -17.36
CA THR A 21 -2.85 -1.72 -17.74
C THR A 21 -3.15 -2.65 -16.57
N PRO A 22 -3.66 -3.86 -16.83
CA PRO A 22 -3.84 -4.89 -15.80
C PRO A 22 -2.55 -5.22 -15.04
N GLU A 23 -1.39 -5.17 -15.70
CA GLU A 23 -0.08 -5.42 -15.09
C GLU A 23 0.26 -4.34 -14.05
N GLN A 24 -0.05 -3.07 -14.32
CA GLN A 24 0.12 -1.99 -13.35
C GLN A 24 -0.78 -2.20 -12.12
N VAL A 25 -2.03 -2.61 -12.32
CA VAL A 25 -2.93 -2.97 -11.20
C VAL A 25 -2.35 -4.11 -10.37
N SER A 26 -1.87 -5.18 -11.03
CA SER A 26 -1.28 -6.33 -10.35
C SER A 26 -0.02 -5.95 -9.58
N ALA A 27 0.84 -5.10 -10.15
CA ALA A 27 2.06 -4.64 -9.50
C ALA A 27 1.76 -3.85 -8.22
N VAL A 28 0.77 -2.95 -8.26
CA VAL A 28 0.37 -2.17 -7.07
C VAL A 28 -0.26 -3.07 -6.01
N ARG A 29 -1.06 -4.08 -6.41
CA ARG A 29 -1.62 -5.07 -5.46
C ARG A 29 -0.53 -5.91 -4.79
N SER A 30 0.47 -6.35 -5.56
CA SER A 30 1.63 -7.07 -5.01
C SER A 30 2.36 -6.20 -3.98
N LEU A 31 2.68 -4.95 -4.33
CA LEU A 31 3.36 -4.04 -3.41
C LEU A 31 2.53 -3.76 -2.15
N ARG A 32 1.20 -3.62 -2.28
CA ARG A 32 0.31 -3.50 -1.12
C ARG A 32 0.44 -4.71 -0.20
N ASP A 33 0.41 -5.93 -0.77
CA ASP A 33 0.49 -7.16 0.00
C ASP A 33 1.83 -7.29 0.73
N ASP A 34 2.94 -6.95 0.06
CA ASP A 34 4.28 -6.91 0.66
C ASP A 34 4.36 -5.90 1.82
N VAL A 35 3.79 -4.70 1.65
CA VAL A 35 3.77 -3.66 2.70
C VAL A 35 2.90 -4.09 3.89
N ARG A 36 1.78 -4.77 3.63
CA ARG A 36 0.92 -5.30 4.70
C ARG A 36 1.65 -6.37 5.50
N GLU A 37 2.28 -7.32 4.84
CA GLU A 37 3.06 -8.38 5.50
C GLU A 37 4.16 -7.76 6.37
N LEU A 38 4.91 -6.80 5.84
CA LEU A 38 5.94 -6.09 6.60
C LEU A 38 5.37 -5.35 7.82
N ALA A 39 4.20 -4.73 7.69
CA ALA A 39 3.56 -4.03 8.80
C ALA A 39 3.13 -5.00 9.93
N GLU A 40 2.60 -6.16 9.54
CA GLU A 40 2.19 -7.22 10.47
C GLU A 40 3.40 -7.82 11.19
N ASP A 41 4.45 -8.16 10.45
CA ASP A 41 5.71 -8.68 10.99
C ASP A 41 6.34 -7.71 11.99
N LEU A 42 6.39 -6.43 11.65
CA LEU A 42 6.95 -5.41 12.54
C LEU A 42 6.11 -5.26 13.82
N ALA A 43 4.78 -5.26 13.69
CA ALA A 43 3.88 -5.16 14.82
C ALA A 43 3.92 -6.41 15.73
N VAL A 44 4.11 -7.60 15.16
CA VAL A 44 4.29 -8.85 15.91
C VAL A 44 5.66 -8.86 16.57
N GLY A 45 6.73 -8.55 15.85
CA GLY A 45 8.10 -8.49 16.38
C GLY A 45 8.24 -7.49 17.53
N ALA A 46 7.66 -6.30 17.42
CA ALA A 46 7.66 -5.31 18.51
C ALA A 46 6.97 -5.79 19.80
N ARG A 47 6.03 -6.73 19.69
CA ARG A 47 5.29 -7.30 20.83
C ARG A 47 5.92 -8.57 21.38
N THR A 48 6.54 -9.39 20.54
CA THR A 48 6.94 -10.76 20.88
C THR A 48 8.45 -10.94 21.00
N GLU A 49 9.23 -10.21 20.20
CA GLU A 49 10.70 -10.36 20.15
C GLU A 49 11.42 -9.34 21.03
N LEU A 50 10.77 -8.21 21.36
CA LEU A 50 11.33 -7.26 22.32
C LEU A 50 11.18 -7.78 23.75
N PRO A 51 12.28 -7.90 24.52
CA PRO A 51 12.22 -8.26 25.94
C PRO A 51 11.28 -7.33 26.70
N GLU A 52 10.57 -7.86 27.68
CA GLU A 52 9.87 -7.00 28.63
C GLU A 52 10.88 -6.19 29.44
N ALA A 53 10.55 -4.91 29.67
CA ALA A 53 11.36 -4.07 30.54
C ALA A 53 11.36 -4.71 31.95
N PRO A 54 12.53 -5.03 32.52
CA PRO A 54 12.61 -5.66 33.82
C PRO A 54 12.08 -4.70 34.90
N VAL A 55 11.03 -5.13 35.61
CA VAL A 55 10.28 -4.30 36.57
C VAL A 55 11.11 -3.98 37.83
N GLU A 56 12.12 -4.81 38.15
CA GLU A 56 12.85 -4.76 39.43
C GLU A 56 14.33 -4.39 39.32
N TRP A 57 14.81 -3.93 38.16
CA TRP A 57 16.20 -3.47 38.08
C TRP A 57 16.37 -2.11 38.77
N CYS A 58 16.61 -2.15 40.08
CA CYS A 58 16.89 -1.01 40.96
C CYS A 58 18.28 -0.40 40.72
N SER A 59 18.72 -0.30 39.47
CA SER A 59 19.98 0.34 39.09
C SER A 59 19.76 1.38 38.00
N PRO A 60 20.55 2.47 37.95
CA PRO A 60 20.48 3.47 36.88
C PRO A 60 20.64 2.85 35.48
N ALA A 61 21.50 1.83 35.35
CA ALA A 61 21.69 1.12 34.09
C ALA A 61 20.43 0.35 33.67
N GLY A 62 19.73 -0.24 34.63
CA GLY A 62 18.48 -0.96 34.36
C GLY A 62 17.33 -0.04 33.98
N THR A 63 17.22 1.13 34.62
CA THR A 63 16.26 2.17 34.22
C THR A 63 16.54 2.65 32.79
N ALA A 64 17.80 2.97 32.46
CA ALA A 64 18.16 3.39 31.11
C ALA A 64 17.88 2.31 30.06
N TYR A 65 18.12 1.04 30.37
CA TYR A 65 17.78 -0.07 29.49
C TYR A 65 16.26 -0.19 29.26
N ALA A 66 15.46 -0.08 30.32
CA ALA A 66 13.99 -0.09 30.23
C ALA A 66 13.46 1.06 29.37
N GLU A 67 13.98 2.28 29.53
CA GLU A 67 13.63 3.44 28.71
C GLU A 67 13.94 3.21 27.23
N VAL A 68 15.10 2.61 26.91
CA VAL A 68 15.46 2.26 25.52
C VAL A 68 14.50 1.23 24.94
N LEU A 69 14.12 0.19 25.71
CA LEU A 69 13.15 -0.81 25.25
C LEU A 69 11.77 -0.20 24.97
N VAL A 70 11.30 0.69 25.84
CA VAL A 70 10.03 1.41 25.64
C VAL A 70 10.11 2.28 24.39
N GLY A 71 11.16 3.10 24.24
CA GLY A 71 11.33 3.96 23.07
C GLY A 71 11.44 3.17 21.76
N LEU A 72 12.09 2.01 21.79
CA LEU A 72 12.18 1.12 20.64
C LEU A 72 10.80 0.55 20.28
N ARG A 73 10.01 0.10 21.27
CA ARG A 73 8.65 -0.41 21.05
C ARG A 73 7.73 0.66 20.45
N GLU A 74 7.80 1.89 20.97
CA GLU A 74 7.05 3.03 20.43
C GLU A 74 7.45 3.35 18.99
N THR A 75 8.76 3.35 18.70
CA THR A 75 9.28 3.61 17.36
C THR A 75 8.82 2.55 16.36
N LEU A 76 8.95 1.27 16.71
CA LEU A 76 8.49 0.16 15.85
C LEU A 76 6.97 0.22 15.64
N GLY A 77 6.20 0.54 16.69
CA GLY A 77 4.76 0.77 16.56
C GLY A 77 4.40 1.92 15.62
N SER A 78 5.16 3.03 15.68
CA SER A 78 5.00 4.16 14.77
C SER A 78 5.31 3.78 13.31
N ILE A 79 6.40 3.06 13.06
CA ILE A 79 6.75 2.57 11.72
C ILE A 79 5.67 1.63 11.19
N ALA A 80 5.17 0.69 12.00
CA ALA A 80 4.09 -0.22 11.60
C ALA A 80 2.82 0.57 11.21
N ALA A 81 2.48 1.62 11.96
CA ALA A 81 1.34 2.48 11.64
C ALA A 81 1.52 3.30 10.34
N GLU A 82 2.75 3.72 10.00
CA GLU A 82 3.05 4.35 8.70
C GLU A 82 2.93 3.34 7.56
N LEU A 83 3.39 2.09 7.74
CA LEU A 83 3.24 1.03 6.75
C LEU A 83 1.77 0.70 6.48
N VAL A 84 0.93 0.63 7.52
CA VAL A 84 -0.53 0.46 7.36
C VAL A 84 -1.16 1.63 6.58
N ARG A 85 -0.69 2.87 6.79
CA ARG A 85 -1.15 4.02 6.00
C ARG A 85 -0.71 3.91 4.54
N ALA A 86 0.51 3.46 4.29
CA ALA A 86 1.01 3.21 2.94
C ALA A 86 0.22 2.10 2.23
N GLU A 87 -0.10 1.00 2.93
CA GLU A 87 -0.98 -0.06 2.45
C GLU A 87 -2.34 0.51 2.00
N GLY A 88 -3.00 1.32 2.82
CA GLY A 88 -4.27 1.94 2.47
C GLY A 88 -4.19 2.86 1.24
N GLY A 89 -3.08 3.58 1.09
CA GLY A 89 -2.78 4.38 -0.10
C GLY A 89 -2.62 3.54 -1.37
N LEU A 90 -1.89 2.42 -1.27
CA LEU A 90 -1.71 1.47 -2.37
C LEU A 90 -3.01 0.76 -2.73
N SER A 91 -3.83 0.39 -1.74
CA SER A 91 -5.18 -0.14 -1.94
C SER A 91 -6.06 0.83 -2.74
N SER A 92 -6.03 2.11 -2.37
CA SER A 92 -6.76 3.16 -3.10
C SER A 92 -6.24 3.35 -4.53
N CYS A 93 -4.92 3.31 -4.71
CA CYS A 93 -4.28 3.40 -6.03
C CYS A 93 -4.66 2.21 -6.93
N ALA A 94 -4.60 0.99 -6.41
CA ALA A 94 -4.99 -0.22 -7.13
C ALA A 94 -6.47 -0.18 -7.56
N HIS A 95 -7.35 0.35 -6.68
CA HIS A 95 -8.76 0.54 -7.03
C HIS A 95 -8.93 1.56 -8.15
N ALA A 96 -8.29 2.73 -8.04
CA ALA A 96 -8.37 3.76 -9.08
C ALA A 96 -7.82 3.27 -10.43
N LEU A 97 -6.71 2.52 -10.44
CA LEU A 97 -6.17 1.92 -11.66
C LEU A 97 -7.12 0.86 -12.24
N GLN A 98 -7.72 0.00 -11.41
CA GLN A 98 -8.69 -1.00 -11.86
C GLN A 98 -9.88 -0.31 -12.55
N THR A 99 -10.44 0.72 -11.94
CA THR A 99 -11.54 1.49 -12.55
C THR A 99 -11.14 2.08 -13.90
N ARG A 100 -9.90 2.55 -14.05
CA ARG A 100 -9.40 3.07 -15.35
C ARG A 100 -9.27 1.98 -16.41
N VAL A 101 -8.86 0.77 -16.03
CA VAL A 101 -8.82 -0.38 -16.93
C VAL A 101 -10.24 -0.76 -17.35
N ASP A 102 -11.17 -0.86 -16.38
CA ASP A 102 -12.56 -1.20 -16.65
C ASP A 102 -13.24 -0.16 -17.58
N ASP A 103 -12.98 1.13 -17.36
CA ASP A 103 -13.43 2.24 -18.21
C ASP A 103 -12.87 2.13 -19.63
N LEU A 104 -11.59 1.75 -19.77
CA LEU A 104 -10.94 1.56 -21.06
C LEU A 104 -11.57 0.40 -21.82
N ASP A 105 -11.75 -0.75 -21.16
CA ASP A 105 -12.36 -1.94 -21.74
C ASP A 105 -13.81 -1.66 -22.18
N ALA A 106 -14.58 -0.95 -21.35
CA ALA A 106 -15.93 -0.53 -21.69
C ALA A 106 -15.96 0.40 -22.90
N ALA A 107 -15.04 1.38 -22.99
CA ALA A 107 -14.96 2.29 -24.12
C ALA A 107 -14.59 1.57 -25.42
N LEU A 108 -13.66 0.61 -25.38
CA LEU A 108 -13.26 -0.19 -26.53
C LEU A 108 -14.36 -1.12 -27.01
N ALA A 109 -15.17 -1.67 -26.09
CA ALA A 109 -16.33 -2.49 -26.43
C ALA A 109 -17.43 -1.73 -27.21
N MET A 110 -17.48 -0.39 -27.07
CA MET A 110 -18.45 0.47 -27.76
C MET A 110 -18.00 0.90 -29.16
N ARG A 111 -17.12 0.12 -29.82
CA ARG A 111 -16.57 0.41 -31.14
C ARG A 111 -17.68 0.90 -32.10
N PRO A 112 -17.54 2.10 -32.71
CA PRO A 112 -18.52 2.59 -33.67
C PRO A 112 -18.61 1.65 -34.86
N ALA A 113 -19.83 1.36 -35.31
CA ALA A 113 -20.05 0.60 -36.53
C ALA A 113 -19.52 1.41 -37.72
N SER A 114 -18.53 0.84 -38.40
CA SER A 114 -17.90 1.40 -39.61
C SER A 114 -18.91 1.70 -40.71
#